data_AF-A0AAV2DV36-F1
#
_entry.id   AF-A0AAV2DV36-F1
#
_cell.length_a   1.000
_cell.length_b   1.000
_cell.length_c   1.000
_cell.angle_alpha   90.00
_cell.angle_beta   90.00
_cell.angle_gamma   90.00
#
_symmetry.space_group_name_H-M   'P 1'
#
loop_
_entity.id
_entity.type
_entity.pdbx_description
1 polymer ?
#
loop_
_entity_poly.entity_id
_entity_poly.type
_entity_poly.pdbx_seq_one_letter_code
_entity_poly.pdbx_strand_id
1 'polypeptide(L)'
;MEYCILGWDSLPRVLLMYFNNVVLSEESYFQTVVCNAPEFKNTTVNNNLRFMVWDNPPKMEPHFLNNSDYDLLSQSGAAFARQFRNDDSVLGMIDEKILRRGRNRVVPGAWCSGRSSWWSDPCSEWGDVNLVKPGPQAKKFEDTISNLRDEWSSQMNQCKDSAS
;
A
#
# COMPACT_ATOMS: atom_id res chain seq x y z
N MET A 1 4.01 -13.42 9.13
CA MET A 1 4.88 -14.26 8.28
C MET A 1 5.56 -15.36 9.05
N GLU A 2 6.27 -15.07 10.15
CA GLU A 2 6.93 -16.10 10.97
C GLU A 2 5.98 -17.23 11.39
N TYR A 3 4.78 -16.90 11.87
CA TYR A 3 3.75 -17.88 12.21
C TYR A 3 3.39 -18.83 11.05
N CYS A 4 3.28 -18.33 9.81
CA CYS A 4 2.97 -19.18 8.65
C CYS A 4 4.11 -20.14 8.28
N ILE A 5 5.36 -19.84 8.66
CA ILE A 5 6.56 -20.59 8.26
C ILE A 5 7.00 -21.53 9.39
N LEU A 6 7.04 -21.01 10.61
CA LEU A 6 7.63 -21.66 11.79
C LEU A 6 6.58 -22.04 12.84
N GLY A 7 5.30 -21.73 12.59
CA GLY A 7 4.19 -22.10 13.48
C GLY A 7 4.20 -23.60 13.77
N TRP A 8 4.10 -23.92 15.06
CA TRP A 8 4.10 -25.31 15.54
C TRP A 8 2.71 -25.95 15.44
N ASP A 9 1.68 -25.11 15.45
CA ASP A 9 0.28 -25.46 15.36
C ASP A 9 -0.11 -25.96 13.96
N SER A 10 -1.26 -26.63 13.87
CA SER A 10 -1.68 -27.28 12.64
C SER A 10 -2.34 -26.32 11.64
N LEU A 11 -2.84 -25.17 12.08
CA LEU A 11 -3.70 -24.31 11.27
C LEU A 11 -3.01 -23.83 9.96
N PRO A 12 -1.82 -23.18 9.99
CA PRO A 12 -1.16 -22.76 8.76
C PRO A 12 -0.85 -23.93 7.81
N ARG A 13 -0.46 -25.09 8.36
CA ARG A 13 -0.09 -26.28 7.57
C ARG A 13 -1.31 -26.89 6.88
N VAL A 14 -2.42 -27.03 7.60
CA VAL A 14 -3.68 -27.55 7.06
C VAL A 14 -4.23 -26.61 5.99
N LEU A 15 -4.25 -25.31 6.27
CA LEU A 15 -4.70 -24.32 5.28
C LEU A 15 -3.79 -24.30 4.05
N LEU A 16 -2.46 -24.45 4.21
CA LEU A 16 -1.54 -24.51 3.08
C LEU A 16 -1.84 -25.73 2.17
N MET A 17 -2.08 -26.90 2.75
CA MET A 17 -2.45 -28.11 1.99
C MET A 17 -3.77 -27.92 1.23
N TYR A 18 -4.75 -27.24 1.84
CA TYR A 18 -6.02 -26.93 1.21
C TYR A 18 -5.86 -25.93 0.06
N PHE A 19 -5.26 -24.77 0.34
CA PHE A 19 -5.15 -23.66 -0.60
C PHE A 19 -4.19 -23.94 -1.77
N ASN A 20 -3.30 -24.93 -1.66
CA ASN A 20 -2.51 -25.42 -2.81
C ASN A 20 -3.37 -25.98 -3.95
N ASN A 21 -4.65 -26.30 -3.70
CA ASN A 21 -5.58 -26.82 -4.70
C ASN A 21 -6.69 -25.80 -5.05
N VAL A 22 -6.52 -24.53 -4.67
CA VAL A 22 -7.50 -23.45 -4.87
C VAL A 22 -6.96 -22.42 -5.85
N VAL A 23 -7.81 -22.00 -6.80
CA VAL A 23 -7.50 -20.90 -7.74
C VAL A 23 -7.40 -19.58 -6.94
N LEU A 24 -6.38 -18.76 -7.22
CA LEU A 24 -6.13 -17.48 -6.53
C LEU A 24 -5.98 -17.63 -5.01
N SER A 25 -5.25 -18.67 -4.59
CA SER A 25 -5.00 -19.00 -3.18
C SER A 25 -4.53 -17.81 -2.33
N GLU A 26 -3.76 -16.89 -2.91
CA GLU A 26 -3.22 -15.69 -2.28
C GLU A 26 -4.29 -14.66 -1.88
N GLU A 27 -5.47 -14.72 -2.49
CA GLU A 27 -6.57 -13.81 -2.16
C GLU A 27 -7.33 -14.22 -0.89
N SER A 28 -7.11 -15.43 -0.38
CA SER A 28 -7.87 -15.96 0.76
C SER A 28 -7.03 -16.64 1.84
N TYR A 29 -5.86 -17.19 1.50
CA TYR A 29 -5.03 -17.94 2.45
C TYR A 29 -4.64 -17.09 3.67
N PHE A 30 -4.04 -15.92 3.45
CA PHE A 30 -3.53 -15.09 4.54
C PHE A 30 -4.65 -14.51 5.40
N GLN A 31 -5.75 -14.11 4.77
CA GLN A 31 -6.95 -13.62 5.46
C GLN A 31 -7.53 -14.72 6.36
N THR A 32 -7.60 -15.96 5.85
CA THR A 32 -8.11 -17.11 6.60
C THR A 32 -7.20 -17.46 7.78
N VAL A 33 -5.88 -17.50 7.57
CA VAL A 33 -4.90 -17.73 8.64
C VAL A 33 -5.04 -16.68 9.73
N VAL A 34 -4.98 -15.39 9.37
CA VAL A 34 -5.00 -14.28 10.33
C VAL A 34 -6.33 -14.20 11.10
N CYS A 35 -7.45 -14.52 10.46
CA CYS A 35 -8.75 -14.49 11.12
C CYS A 35 -9.04 -15.69 12.04
N ASN A 36 -8.37 -16.83 11.85
CA ASN A 36 -8.62 -18.06 12.62
C ASN A 36 -7.52 -18.37 13.65
N ALA A 37 -6.42 -17.62 13.65
CA ALA A 37 -5.36 -17.74 14.64
C ALA A 37 -5.65 -16.84 15.85
N PRO A 38 -5.78 -17.40 17.08
CA PRO A 38 -6.05 -16.62 18.29
C PRO A 38 -5.04 -15.48 18.53
N GLU A 39 -3.79 -15.67 18.15
CA GLU A 39 -2.68 -14.73 18.33
C GLU A 39 -2.86 -13.43 17.53
N PHE A 40 -3.64 -13.46 16.45
CA PHE A 40 -3.90 -12.28 15.61
C PHE A 40 -5.32 -11.71 15.79
N LYS A 41 -6.08 -12.26 16.74
CA LYS A 41 -7.41 -11.74 17.05
C LYS A 41 -7.28 -10.29 17.52
N ASN A 42 -8.10 -9.42 16.94
CA ASN A 42 -8.08 -7.97 17.17
C ASN A 42 -6.79 -7.25 16.74
N THR A 43 -5.86 -7.85 16.00
CA THR A 43 -4.69 -7.13 15.43
C THR A 43 -4.85 -6.84 13.94
N THR A 44 -6.01 -7.19 13.36
CA THR A 44 -6.29 -7.11 11.94
C THR A 44 -6.97 -5.80 11.57
N VAL A 45 -6.48 -5.16 10.52
CA VAL A 45 -7.07 -3.96 9.91
C VAL A 45 -7.51 -4.33 8.49
N ASN A 46 -8.81 -4.17 8.18
CA ASN A 46 -9.38 -4.46 6.87
C ASN A 46 -9.06 -3.36 5.83
N ASN A 47 -7.77 -3.12 5.62
CA ASN A 47 -7.28 -2.21 4.60
C ASN A 47 -5.88 -2.64 4.16
N ASN A 48 -5.65 -2.73 2.85
CA ASN A 48 -4.35 -3.14 2.28
C ASN A 48 -3.50 -1.96 1.77
N LEU A 49 -3.94 -0.72 2.01
CA LEU A 49 -3.29 0.53 1.64
C LEU A 49 -3.03 0.69 0.14
N ARG A 50 -3.80 0.01 -0.71
CA ARG A 50 -3.71 0.08 -2.17
C ARG A 50 -4.92 0.80 -2.76
N PHE A 51 -4.66 1.81 -3.59
CA PHE A 51 -5.67 2.41 -4.44
C PHE A 51 -5.84 1.60 -5.72
N MET A 52 -7.09 1.21 -6.00
CA MET A 52 -7.49 0.48 -7.21
C MET A 52 -8.86 0.98 -7.64
N VAL A 53 -9.07 1.11 -8.94
CA VAL A 53 -10.39 1.41 -9.52
C VAL A 53 -10.88 0.16 -10.23
N TRP A 54 -12.16 -0.18 -10.06
CA TRP A 54 -12.79 -1.30 -10.74
C TRP A 54 -13.77 -0.79 -11.78
N ASP A 55 -13.78 -1.42 -12.96
CA ASP A 55 -14.82 -1.18 -13.96
C ASP A 55 -16.19 -1.61 -13.41
N ASN A 56 -17.29 -1.11 -14.00
CA ASN A 56 -18.64 -1.58 -13.69
C ASN A 56 -19.30 -2.15 -14.96
N PRO A 57 -19.55 -3.48 -15.04
CA PRO A 57 -19.28 -4.50 -14.02
C PRO A 57 -17.78 -4.78 -13.83
N PRO A 58 -17.35 -5.28 -12.65
CA PRO A 58 -15.94 -5.57 -12.39
C PRO A 58 -15.43 -6.68 -13.30
N LYS A 59 -14.19 -6.51 -13.77
CA LYS A 59 -13.42 -7.53 -14.50
C LYS A 59 -12.60 -8.38 -13.53
N MET A 60 -11.85 -9.36 -14.05
CA MET A 60 -10.93 -10.18 -13.24
C MET A 60 -9.83 -9.34 -12.59
N GLU A 61 -9.34 -8.31 -13.28
CA GLU A 61 -8.33 -7.39 -12.76
C GLU A 61 -8.87 -5.96 -12.70
N PRO A 62 -8.32 -5.12 -11.81
CA PRO A 62 -8.71 -3.71 -11.72
C PRO A 62 -8.37 -2.94 -13.00
N HIS A 63 -9.06 -1.81 -13.17
CA HIS A 63 -8.84 -0.86 -14.23
C HIS A 63 -7.37 -0.41 -14.29
N PHE A 64 -6.86 -0.20 -15.51
CA PHE A 64 -5.58 0.45 -15.72
C PHE A 64 -5.72 1.95 -15.48
N LEU A 65 -5.19 2.41 -14.36
CA LEU A 65 -5.23 3.81 -13.96
C LEU A 65 -4.62 4.69 -15.03
N ASN A 66 -5.30 5.79 -15.33
CA ASN A 66 -4.87 6.79 -16.31
C ASN A 66 -5.02 8.22 -15.74
N ASN A 67 -4.80 9.24 -16.56
CA ASN A 67 -4.84 10.65 -16.12
C ASN A 67 -6.19 11.06 -15.49
N SER A 68 -7.32 10.46 -15.89
CA SER A 68 -8.63 10.75 -15.29
C SER A 68 -8.72 10.34 -13.82
N ASP A 69 -7.94 9.32 -13.43
CA ASP A 69 -7.98 8.76 -12.07
C ASP A 69 -6.98 9.44 -11.14
N TYR A 70 -6.12 10.32 -11.67
CA TYR A 70 -5.03 10.95 -10.93
C TYR A 70 -5.52 11.70 -9.69
N ASP A 71 -6.60 12.47 -9.81
CA ASP A 71 -7.10 13.26 -8.69
C ASP A 71 -7.60 12.34 -7.56
N LEU A 72 -8.32 11.27 -7.88
CA LEU A 72 -8.74 10.26 -6.91
C LEU A 72 -7.55 9.54 -6.29
N LEU A 73 -6.57 9.13 -7.10
CA LEU A 73 -5.34 8.48 -6.64
C LEU A 73 -4.60 9.37 -5.65
N SER A 74 -4.36 10.64 -6.02
CA SER A 74 -3.64 11.61 -5.18
C SER A 74 -4.43 11.97 -3.92
N GLN A 75 -5.74 11.75 -3.94
CA GLN A 75 -6.63 12.00 -2.82
C GLN A 75 -6.90 10.80 -1.91
N SER A 76 -6.50 9.59 -2.32
CA SER A 76 -6.79 8.36 -1.59
C SER A 76 -6.07 8.23 -0.25
N GLY A 77 -4.87 8.81 -0.12
CA GLY A 77 -3.98 8.56 1.02
C GLY A 77 -3.43 7.13 1.07
N ALA A 78 -3.60 6.34 0.00
CA ALA A 78 -3.02 5.00 -0.11
C ALA A 78 -1.50 5.07 -0.33
N ALA A 79 -0.77 4.10 0.22
CA ALA A 79 0.68 4.00 0.03
C ALA A 79 1.06 3.48 -1.37
N PHE A 80 0.18 2.67 -1.96
CA PHE A 80 0.39 2.01 -3.24
C PHE A 80 -0.81 2.20 -4.15
N ALA A 81 -0.61 2.04 -5.46
CA ALA A 81 -1.69 2.02 -6.44
C ALA A 81 -1.42 0.97 -7.50
N ARG A 82 -2.48 0.38 -8.07
CA ARG A 82 -2.40 -0.50 -9.23
C ARG A 82 -3.71 -0.52 -10.03
N GLN A 83 -3.73 -0.93 -11.29
CA GLN A 83 -2.57 -1.22 -12.13
C GLN A 83 -2.28 -0.08 -13.11
N PHE A 84 -1.06 -0.03 -13.63
CA PHE A 84 -0.63 0.98 -14.59
C PHE A 84 -0.18 0.31 -15.87
N ARG A 85 -0.44 0.94 -17.01
CA ARG A 85 0.21 0.53 -18.26
C ARG A 85 1.65 0.99 -18.22
N ASN A 86 2.52 0.22 -18.89
CA ASN A 86 3.89 0.67 -19.12
C ASN A 86 3.85 2.02 -19.85
N ASP A 87 4.66 2.96 -19.36
CA ASP A 87 4.81 4.31 -19.91
C ASP A 87 3.50 5.12 -20.00
N ASP A 88 2.49 4.81 -19.17
CA ASP A 88 1.28 5.62 -19.08
C ASP A 88 1.61 7.03 -18.56
N SER A 89 0.97 8.06 -19.13
CA SER A 89 1.23 9.46 -18.75
C SER A 89 0.92 9.75 -17.29
N VAL A 90 0.05 8.97 -16.63
CA VAL A 90 -0.25 9.14 -15.21
C VAL A 90 0.98 8.89 -14.34
N LEU A 91 1.91 8.03 -14.77
CA LEU A 91 3.17 7.80 -14.06
C LEU A 91 4.03 9.07 -14.06
N GLY A 92 4.05 9.79 -15.18
CA GLY A 92 4.68 11.11 -15.28
C GLY A 92 4.03 12.14 -14.36
N MET A 93 2.70 12.11 -14.23
CA MET A 93 1.99 12.99 -13.28
C MET A 93 2.35 12.66 -11.82
N ILE A 94 2.48 11.38 -11.47
CA ILE A 94 2.92 10.95 -10.13
C ILE A 94 4.35 11.45 -9.87
N ASP A 95 5.27 11.24 -10.82
CA ASP A 95 6.64 11.73 -10.72
C ASP A 95 6.71 13.23 -10.48
N GLU A 96 6.02 14.02 -11.29
CA GLU A 96 6.07 15.48 -11.25
C GLU A 96 5.36 16.04 -10.01
N LYS A 97 4.13 15.60 -9.75
CA LYS A 97 3.24 16.26 -8.79
C LYS A 97 3.29 15.66 -7.39
N ILE A 98 3.51 14.35 -7.26
CA ILE A 98 3.63 13.66 -5.97
C ILE A 98 5.09 13.63 -5.53
N LEU A 99 5.96 13.08 -6.37
CA LEU A 99 7.37 12.86 -6.03
C LEU A 99 8.24 14.11 -6.25
N ARG A 100 7.74 15.11 -7.00
CA ARG A 100 8.49 16.32 -7.38
C ARG A 100 9.80 15.98 -8.08
N ARG A 101 9.77 14.89 -8.85
CA ARG A 101 10.91 14.32 -9.55
C ARG A 101 10.97 14.87 -10.97
N GLY A 102 12.10 15.48 -11.31
CA GLY A 102 12.39 15.87 -12.70
C GLY A 102 12.72 14.66 -13.57
N ARG A 103 12.58 14.82 -14.90
CA ARG A 103 12.93 13.76 -15.85
C ARG A 103 14.38 13.30 -15.66
N ASN A 104 14.57 11.98 -15.60
CA ASN A 104 15.88 11.33 -15.39
C ASN A 104 16.60 11.74 -14.09
N ARG A 105 15.86 12.19 -13.08
CA ARG A 105 16.41 12.53 -11.76
C ARG A 105 15.92 11.56 -10.69
N VAL A 106 16.63 11.54 -9.58
CA VAL A 106 16.21 10.87 -8.35
C VAL A 106 15.07 11.65 -7.69
N VAL A 107 14.26 10.97 -6.88
CA VAL A 107 13.23 11.63 -6.07
C VAL A 107 13.93 12.51 -5.04
N PRO A 108 13.65 13.83 -4.99
CA PRO A 108 14.27 14.69 -3.99
C PRO A 108 13.79 14.36 -2.59
N GLY A 109 14.75 14.16 -1.68
CA GLY A 109 14.51 13.89 -0.26
C GLY A 109 15.18 14.92 0.64
N ALA A 110 15.02 14.74 1.95
CA ALA A 110 15.66 15.62 2.95
C ALA A 110 17.19 15.52 2.92
N TRP A 111 17.72 14.43 2.36
CA TRP A 111 19.14 14.18 2.14
C TRP A 111 19.74 14.97 0.96
N CYS A 112 18.93 15.65 0.14
CA CYS A 112 19.46 16.49 -0.93
C CYS A 112 20.00 17.80 -0.34
N SER A 113 21.32 17.94 -0.29
CA SER A 113 22.03 19.03 0.40
C SER A 113 22.56 20.13 -0.53
N GLY A 114 22.53 19.88 -1.85
CA GLY A 114 23.01 20.82 -2.85
C GLY A 114 22.15 22.08 -2.93
N ARG A 115 22.75 23.18 -3.38
CA ARG A 115 22.02 24.43 -3.58
C ARG A 115 20.95 24.26 -4.67
N SER A 116 19.69 24.48 -4.29
CA SER A 116 18.59 24.56 -5.24
C SER A 116 18.73 25.83 -6.09
N SER A 117 18.94 25.66 -7.39
CA SER A 117 18.88 26.75 -8.37
C SER A 117 18.27 26.23 -9.66
N TRP A 118 17.84 27.15 -10.55
CA TRP A 118 17.19 26.76 -11.81
C TRP A 118 18.03 25.81 -12.67
N TRP A 119 19.36 25.87 -12.52
CA TRP A 119 20.34 25.12 -13.30
C TRP A 119 21.00 23.98 -12.53
N SER A 120 20.71 23.82 -11.23
CA SER A 120 21.40 22.88 -10.35
C SER A 120 20.41 21.92 -9.71
N ASP A 121 20.67 20.63 -9.83
CA ASP A 121 19.91 19.61 -9.12
C ASP A 121 20.37 19.56 -7.64
N PRO A 122 19.49 19.89 -6.67
CA PRO A 122 19.85 19.86 -5.24
C PRO A 122 20.26 18.46 -4.76
N CYS A 123 19.93 17.40 -5.49
CA CYS A 123 20.30 16.03 -5.14
C CYS A 123 21.63 15.56 -5.76
N SER A 124 22.39 16.47 -6.39
CA SER A 124 23.76 16.19 -6.85
C SER A 124 24.74 16.03 -5.68
N GLU A 125 24.44 16.66 -4.53
CA GLU A 125 25.21 16.56 -3.30
C GLU A 125 24.36 15.90 -2.21
N TRP A 126 24.91 14.87 -1.57
CA TRP A 126 24.19 14.05 -0.61
C TRP A 126 24.59 14.42 0.81
N GLY A 127 23.59 14.75 1.63
CA GLY A 127 23.71 14.96 3.07
C GLY A 127 23.40 13.70 3.85
N ASP A 128 22.83 13.85 5.05
CA ASP A 128 22.44 12.72 5.89
C ASP A 128 21.23 11.97 5.30
N VAL A 129 21.46 10.72 4.90
CA VAL A 129 20.44 9.82 4.33
C VAL A 129 19.42 9.34 5.35
N ASN A 130 19.71 9.47 6.65
CA ASN A 130 18.77 9.10 7.72
C ASN A 130 17.77 10.21 8.03
N LEU A 131 17.95 11.41 7.44
CA LEU A 131 17.03 12.52 7.64
C LEU A 131 15.72 12.25 6.90
N VAL A 132 14.61 12.17 7.64
CA VAL A 132 13.27 12.00 7.10
C VAL A 132 12.48 13.29 7.28
N LYS A 133 11.92 13.81 6.18
CA LYS A 133 11.03 14.98 6.20
C LYS A 133 9.73 14.66 5.47
N PRO A 134 8.58 14.65 6.15
CA PRO A 134 7.32 14.30 5.51
C PRO A 134 6.90 15.37 4.49
N GLY A 135 6.64 14.92 3.26
CA GLY A 135 5.99 15.72 2.23
C GLY A 135 4.46 15.78 2.40
N PRO A 136 3.74 16.51 1.54
CA PRO A 136 2.28 16.59 1.60
C PRO A 136 1.59 15.22 1.54
N GLN A 137 2.07 14.31 0.67
CA GLN A 137 1.50 12.97 0.56
C GLN A 137 1.85 12.07 1.75
N ALA A 138 2.98 12.30 2.43
CA ALA A 138 3.31 11.58 3.66
C ALA A 138 2.36 11.97 4.81
N LYS A 139 2.01 13.26 4.94
CA LYS A 139 1.00 13.72 5.90
C LYS A 139 -0.37 13.13 5.62
N LYS A 140 -0.74 13.08 4.33
CA LYS A 140 -1.99 12.47 3.92
C LYS A 140 -2.06 10.99 4.27
N PHE A 141 -0.96 10.26 4.07
CA PHE A 141 -0.84 8.87 4.48
C PHE A 141 -0.94 8.72 6.00
N GLU A 142 -0.30 9.61 6.77
CA GLU A 142 -0.42 9.66 8.23
C GLU A 142 -1.88 9.85 8.68
N ASP A 143 -2.64 10.74 8.03
CA ASP A 143 -4.07 10.92 8.29
C ASP A 143 -4.86 9.63 8.03
N THR A 144 -4.59 8.94 6.91
CA THR A 144 -5.21 7.65 6.59
C THR A 144 -4.90 6.58 7.64
N ILE A 145 -3.64 6.48 8.09
CA ILE A 145 -3.25 5.53 9.14
C ILE A 145 -3.94 5.86 10.47
N SER A 146 -4.07 7.15 10.80
CA SER A 146 -4.76 7.59 12.02
C SER A 146 -6.23 7.20 11.98
N ASN A 147 -6.92 7.46 10.86
CA ASN A 147 -8.31 7.07 10.68
C ASN A 147 -8.51 5.55 10.78
N LEU A 148 -7.64 4.76 10.13
CA LEU A 148 -7.68 3.29 10.21
C LEU A 148 -7.47 2.78 11.63
N ARG A 149 -6.61 3.44 12.41
CA ARG A 149 -6.39 3.12 13.82
C ARG A 149 -7.64 3.42 14.66
N ASP A 150 -8.28 4.56 14.42
CA ASP A 150 -9.52 4.94 15.12
C ASP A 150 -10.67 3.99 14.78
N GLU A 151 -10.84 3.64 13.49
CA GLU A 151 -11.79 2.62 13.04
C GLU A 151 -11.52 1.26 13.69
N TRP A 152 -10.28 0.80 13.70
CA TRP A 152 -9.88 -0.44 14.37
C TRP A 152 -10.18 -0.42 15.87
N SER A 153 -9.93 0.70 16.55
CA SER A 153 -10.23 0.85 17.98
C SER A 153 -11.73 0.81 18.29
N SER A 154 -12.57 1.30 17.37
CA SER A 154 -14.04 1.30 17.50
C SER A 154 -14.69 -0.01 17.04
N GLN A 155 -14.05 -0.73 16.12
CA GLN A 155 -14.50 -2.00 15.56
C GLN A 155 -13.70 -3.18 16.16
N MET A 156 -13.98 -3.55 17.41
CA MET A 156 -13.39 -4.73 18.07
C MET A 156 -13.78 -6.10 17.44
N ASN A 157 -14.29 -6.15 16.20
CA ASN A 157 -14.86 -7.34 15.57
C ASN A 157 -14.37 -7.56 14.12
N GLN A 158 -13.12 -7.21 13.81
CA GLN A 158 -12.49 -7.61 12.55
C GLN A 158 -12.24 -9.13 12.60
N CYS A 159 -12.69 -9.89 11.60
CA CYS A 159 -12.81 -11.36 11.61
C CYS A 159 -13.95 -11.88 12.51
N LYS A 160 -15.21 -11.72 12.06
CA LYS A 160 -16.36 -12.36 12.73
C LYS A 160 -16.50 -13.80 12.28
N ASP A 161 -16.56 -14.70 13.26
CA ASP A 161 -16.98 -16.08 13.03
C ASP A 161 -18.44 -16.06 12.53
N SER A 162 -18.67 -16.50 11.30
CA SER A 162 -20.02 -16.83 10.82
C SER A 162 -20.35 -18.25 11.26
N ALA A 163 -20.47 -18.44 12.57
CA ALA A 163 -21.02 -19.64 13.16
C ALA A 163 -21.86 -19.24 14.38
N SER A 164 -23.17 -19.14 14.16
CA SER A 164 -24.20 -19.05 15.20
C SER A 164 -25.40 -19.84 14.73
#